data_AF-A0A7C1HDD1-F1
#
_entry.id   AF-A0A7C1HDD1-F1
#
_cell.length_a   1.000
_cell.length_b   1.000
_cell.length_c   1.000
_cell.angle_alpha   90.00
_cell.angle_beta   90.00
_cell.angle_gamma   90.00
#
_symmetry.space_group_name_H-M   'P 1'
#
loop_
_entity.id
_entity.type
_entity.pdbx_description
1 polymer ?
#
loop_
_entity_poly.entity_id
_entity_poly.type
_entity_poly.pdbx_seq_one_letter_code
_entity_poly.pdbx_strand_id
1 'polypeptide(L)'
;MRITVRTEGPDRAENGFRIREGGKLDAFDWRIDKHVLDRAKAFLCWDTFQNLSIQLIEISSVTGYFLPPERDRSTIVLFYRPGNPDYSRPLFLLFHEAGHCIQYEEWERTERTAEFHKHMETGTGAIQYAFEKEAWDWGRDILKDFLARENLDGDLLEKYDTYSAECLASYR
;
A
#
# COMPACT_ATOMS: atom_id res chain seq x y z
N MET A 1 -49.08 -25.75 -25.47
CA MET A 1 -49.13 -24.49 -24.70
C MET A 1 -47.72 -24.19 -24.22
N ARG A 2 -47.19 -23.03 -24.65
CA ARG A 2 -46.00 -22.25 -24.21
C ARG A 2 -45.58 -22.50 -22.74
N ILE A 3 -44.31 -22.50 -22.27
CA ILE A 3 -43.05 -21.80 -22.61
C ILE A 3 -41.84 -22.64 -22.15
N THR A 4 -40.71 -22.55 -22.86
CA THR A 4 -39.36 -22.93 -22.40
C THR A 4 -38.60 -21.67 -21.95
N VAL A 5 -37.90 -21.69 -20.80
CA VAL A 5 -36.64 -20.93 -20.57
C VAL A 5 -35.72 -21.72 -19.62
N ARG A 6 -34.47 -21.93 -20.05
CA ARG A 6 -33.28 -22.21 -19.22
C ARG A 6 -32.50 -20.91 -19.06
N THR A 7 -31.79 -20.74 -17.94
CA THR A 7 -30.40 -20.23 -17.91
C THR A 7 -29.69 -20.63 -16.62
N GLU A 8 -28.39 -20.91 -16.77
CA GLU A 8 -27.38 -21.35 -15.81
C GLU A 8 -26.78 -20.19 -14.99
N GLY A 9 -26.07 -20.53 -13.90
CA GLY A 9 -25.02 -19.73 -13.27
C GLY A 9 -24.92 -19.93 -11.75
N PRO A 10 -23.79 -20.39 -11.18
CA PRO A 10 -23.57 -20.35 -9.75
C PRO A 10 -23.15 -18.94 -9.33
N ASP A 11 -23.83 -18.45 -8.29
CA ASP A 11 -23.68 -17.12 -7.71
C ASP A 11 -22.25 -16.81 -7.27
N ARG A 12 -21.89 -15.55 -7.52
CA ARG A 12 -20.74 -14.86 -6.94
C ARG A 12 -20.90 -14.87 -5.42
N ALA A 13 -19.84 -15.25 -4.70
CA ALA A 13 -19.72 -14.97 -3.28
C ALA A 13 -19.67 -13.44 -3.09
N GLU A 14 -20.81 -12.85 -2.77
CA GLU A 14 -20.88 -11.52 -2.19
C GLU A 14 -20.13 -11.53 -0.86
N ASN A 15 -19.33 -10.48 -0.63
CA ASN A 15 -18.64 -10.22 0.62
C ASN A 15 -19.63 -10.33 1.79
N GLY A 16 -19.49 -11.42 2.55
CA GLY A 16 -20.48 -11.84 3.54
C GLY A 16 -20.53 -10.90 4.74
N PHE A 17 -21.64 -10.18 4.87
CA PHE A 17 -22.11 -9.74 6.18
C PHE A 17 -22.50 -10.97 7.00
N ARG A 18 -21.75 -11.28 8.07
CA ARG A 18 -22.22 -12.21 9.10
C ARG A 18 -22.98 -11.44 10.16
N ILE A 19 -24.30 -11.38 10.02
CA ILE A 19 -25.17 -11.08 11.16
C ILE A 19 -25.32 -12.39 11.96
N ARG A 20 -24.69 -12.48 13.14
CA ARG A 20 -25.06 -13.52 14.12
C ARG A 20 -26.29 -13.03 14.89
N GLU A 21 -27.30 -13.89 15.01
CA GLU A 21 -28.44 -13.70 15.89
C GLU A 21 -27.93 -13.42 17.32
N GLY A 22 -28.13 -12.19 17.82
CA GLY A 22 -27.67 -11.84 19.17
C GLY A 22 -27.32 -10.38 19.47
N GLY A 23 -27.40 -9.44 18.52
CA GLY A 23 -27.47 -8.01 18.83
C GLY A 23 -26.27 -7.38 19.56
N LYS A 24 -25.11 -8.03 19.60
CA LYS A 24 -23.83 -7.38 19.90
C LYS A 24 -23.09 -7.21 18.58
N LEU A 25 -22.88 -5.95 18.20
CA LEU A 25 -21.84 -5.62 17.21
C LEU A 25 -20.53 -6.07 17.84
N ASP A 26 -20.05 -7.25 17.47
CA ASP A 26 -18.69 -7.64 17.76
C ASP A 26 -17.78 -6.56 17.18
N ALA A 27 -16.81 -6.09 17.96
CA ALA A 27 -15.80 -5.16 17.49
C ALA A 27 -15.24 -5.72 16.17
N PHE A 28 -15.47 -5.01 15.06
CA PHE A 28 -14.95 -5.40 13.75
C PHE A 28 -13.46 -5.66 13.92
N ASP A 29 -13.01 -6.86 13.56
CA ASP A 29 -11.59 -7.18 13.59
C ASP A 29 -10.91 -6.37 12.48
N TRP A 30 -10.44 -5.18 12.86
CA TRP A 30 -9.84 -4.15 12.01
C TRP A 30 -8.45 -4.53 11.48
N ARG A 31 -8.06 -5.79 11.68
CA ARG A 31 -6.74 -6.30 11.30
C ARG A 31 -6.66 -6.42 9.79
N ILE A 32 -5.57 -5.89 9.24
CA ILE A 32 -5.22 -6.10 7.86
C ILE A 32 -4.66 -7.51 7.76
N ASP A 33 -5.36 -8.38 7.06
CA ASP A 33 -4.83 -9.71 6.76
C ASP A 33 -3.86 -9.66 5.58
N LYS A 34 -3.21 -10.79 5.31
CA LYS A 34 -2.29 -10.91 4.18
C LYS A 34 -3.00 -10.71 2.83
N HIS A 35 -4.28 -11.06 2.72
CA HIS A 35 -5.02 -10.90 1.48
C HIS A 35 -5.20 -9.43 1.10
N VAL A 36 -5.39 -8.54 2.07
CA VAL A 36 -5.41 -7.09 1.81
C VAL A 36 -4.06 -6.62 1.26
N LEU A 37 -2.94 -7.07 1.83
CA LEU A 37 -1.61 -6.73 1.33
C LEU A 37 -1.38 -7.24 -0.11
N ASP A 38 -1.81 -8.48 -0.40
CA ASP A 38 -1.69 -9.05 -1.74
C ASP A 38 -2.55 -8.29 -2.76
N ARG A 39 -3.73 -7.80 -2.37
CA ARG A 39 -4.58 -6.93 -3.21
C ARG A 39 -3.97 -5.54 -3.40
N ALA A 40 -3.38 -4.95 -2.37
CA ALA A 40 -2.66 -3.68 -2.50
C ALA A 40 -1.50 -3.79 -3.49
N LYS A 41 -0.73 -4.88 -3.43
CA LYS A 41 0.30 -5.18 -4.43
C LYS A 41 -0.27 -5.24 -5.85
N ALA A 42 -1.37 -5.95 -6.05
CA ALA A 42 -2.01 -6.07 -7.36
C ALA A 42 -2.49 -4.71 -7.88
N PHE A 43 -3.14 -3.92 -7.01
CA PHE A 43 -3.57 -2.56 -7.31
C PHE A 43 -2.41 -1.68 -7.79
N LEU A 44 -1.32 -1.65 -7.03
CA LEU A 44 -0.15 -0.84 -7.39
C LEU A 44 0.49 -1.27 -8.72
N CYS A 45 0.62 -2.58 -8.96
CA CYS A 45 1.26 -3.10 -10.18
C CYS A 45 0.38 -3.04 -11.44
N TRP A 46 -0.94 -3.07 -11.32
CA TRP A 46 -1.83 -3.19 -12.49
C TRP A 46 -2.68 -1.96 -12.74
N ASP A 47 -3.04 -1.24 -11.68
CA ASP A 47 -3.98 -0.12 -11.76
C ASP A 47 -3.29 1.24 -11.57
N THR A 48 -2.19 1.29 -10.81
CA THR A 48 -1.50 2.56 -10.48
C THR A 48 -0.27 2.80 -11.34
N PHE A 49 0.67 1.85 -11.41
CA PHE A 49 1.97 2.06 -12.05
C PHE A 49 2.20 1.06 -13.19
N GLN A 50 2.49 1.57 -14.39
CA GLN A 50 2.74 0.72 -15.56
C GLN A 50 4.07 -0.05 -15.49
N ASN A 51 5.07 0.55 -14.84
CA ASN A 51 6.46 0.09 -14.84
C ASN A 51 6.97 -0.28 -13.43
N LEU A 52 6.06 -0.69 -12.54
CA LEU A 52 6.41 -1.10 -11.17
C LEU A 52 6.40 -2.61 -11.01
N SER A 53 7.42 -3.14 -10.35
CA SER A 53 7.40 -4.50 -9.80
C SER A 53 7.48 -4.47 -8.28
N ILE A 54 6.77 -5.38 -7.62
CA ILE A 54 6.77 -5.49 -6.16
C ILE A 54 7.17 -6.91 -5.77
N GLN A 55 8.22 -7.03 -4.95
CA GLN A 55 8.69 -8.28 -4.35
C GLN A 55 8.29 -8.31 -2.88
N LEU A 56 7.54 -9.34 -2.48
CA LEU A 56 7.20 -9.57 -1.07
C LEU A 56 8.13 -10.68 -0.55
N ILE A 57 8.94 -10.37 0.45
CA ILE A 57 9.95 -11.29 0.99
C ILE A 57 9.67 -11.57 2.46
N GLU A 58 9.59 -12.85 2.82
CA GLU A 58 9.32 -13.28 4.18
C GLU A 58 10.59 -13.29 5.04
N ILE A 59 10.65 -12.44 6.07
CA ILE A 59 11.73 -12.41 7.07
C ILE A 59 11.16 -12.12 8.47
N SER A 60 12.01 -11.90 9.48
CA SER A 60 11.57 -11.64 10.86
C SER A 60 11.22 -10.17 11.15
N SER A 61 11.63 -9.23 10.28
CA SER A 61 11.38 -7.78 10.41
C SER A 61 10.51 -7.25 9.27
N VAL A 62 9.92 -6.07 9.49
CA VAL A 62 9.11 -5.35 8.50
C VAL A 62 9.92 -4.14 8.02
N THR A 63 10.24 -4.09 6.73
CA THR A 63 10.94 -2.97 6.10
C THR A 63 10.63 -2.89 4.61
N GLY A 64 10.74 -1.71 4.01
CA GLY A 64 10.47 -1.46 2.59
C GLY A 64 11.68 -0.79 1.94
N TYR A 65 11.85 -1.01 0.65
CA TYR A 65 12.82 -0.28 -0.17
C TYR A 65 12.24 -0.03 -1.55
N PHE A 66 12.29 1.22 -2.00
CA PHE A 66 12.15 1.60 -3.39
C PHE A 66 13.51 1.56 -4.11
N LEU A 67 13.55 0.86 -5.24
CA LEU A 67 14.67 0.80 -6.16
C LEU A 67 14.27 1.54 -7.44
N PRO A 68 14.95 2.66 -7.77
CA PRO A 68 14.77 3.37 -9.04
C PRO A 68 15.01 2.45 -10.26
N PRO A 69 14.50 2.82 -11.45
CA PRO A 69 14.58 1.95 -12.62
C PRO A 69 16.02 1.80 -13.15
N GLU A 70 16.49 0.55 -13.27
CA GLU A 70 17.75 0.24 -13.99
C GLU A 70 17.54 -0.04 -15.48
N ARG A 71 16.31 -0.43 -15.89
CA ARG A 71 15.89 -0.76 -17.27
C ARG A 71 14.39 -0.56 -17.47
N ASP A 72 13.93 0.68 -17.36
CA ASP A 72 12.52 1.08 -17.52
C ASP A 72 11.55 0.44 -16.51
N ARG A 73 12.05 -0.06 -15.37
CA ARG A 73 11.22 -0.71 -14.35
C ARG A 73 11.71 -0.43 -12.94
N SER A 74 10.89 0.26 -12.16
CA SER A 74 11.10 0.46 -10.73
C SER A 74 10.74 -0.81 -9.96
N THR A 75 11.36 -1.00 -8.80
CA THR A 75 11.09 -2.16 -7.95
C THR A 75 10.88 -1.73 -6.51
N ILE A 76 9.79 -2.18 -5.89
CA ILE A 76 9.64 -2.14 -4.44
C ILE A 76 9.95 -3.52 -3.88
N VAL A 77 10.83 -3.57 -2.88
CA VAL A 77 11.11 -4.77 -2.10
C VAL A 77 10.53 -4.57 -0.70
N LEU A 78 9.48 -5.33 -0.38
CA LEU A 78 8.84 -5.29 0.92
C LEU A 78 9.13 -6.57 1.69
N PHE A 79 9.82 -6.41 2.82
CA PHE A 79 10.08 -7.45 3.77
C PHE A 79 8.99 -7.48 4.84
N TYR A 80 8.48 -8.67 5.15
CA TYR A 80 7.40 -8.81 6.12
C TYR A 80 7.51 -10.09 6.95
N ARG A 81 6.89 -10.06 8.14
CA ARG A 81 6.82 -11.22 9.03
C ARG A 81 5.67 -12.15 8.65
N PRO A 82 5.93 -13.42 8.26
CA PRO A 82 4.86 -14.36 7.96
C PRO A 82 4.07 -14.71 9.23
N GLY A 83 2.77 -14.95 9.06
CA GLY A 83 1.87 -15.33 10.15
C GLY A 83 1.59 -14.21 11.16
N ASN A 84 1.93 -12.95 10.84
CA ASN A 84 1.57 -11.81 11.65
C ASN A 84 0.03 -11.64 11.65
N PRO A 85 -0.64 -11.49 12.80
CA PRO A 85 -2.09 -11.24 12.82
C PRO A 85 -2.48 -9.89 12.20
N ASP A 86 -1.55 -8.96 12.03
CA ASP A 86 -1.82 -7.63 11.46
C ASP A 86 -0.72 -7.18 10.48
N TYR A 87 -1.11 -7.05 9.22
CA TYR A 87 -0.28 -6.62 8.10
C TYR A 87 -0.36 -5.11 7.82
N SER A 88 -0.93 -4.31 8.73
CA SER A 88 -1.03 -2.85 8.57
C SER A 88 0.33 -2.18 8.34
N ARG A 89 1.37 -2.55 9.09
CA ARG A 89 2.71 -1.97 8.92
C ARG A 89 3.34 -2.27 7.55
N PRO A 90 3.40 -3.54 7.09
CA PRO A 90 3.79 -3.84 5.71
C PRO A 90 2.97 -3.07 4.67
N LEU A 91 1.65 -2.96 4.88
CA LEU A 91 0.78 -2.20 3.99
C LEU A 91 1.20 -0.73 3.93
N PHE A 92 1.41 -0.09 5.08
CA PHE A 92 1.78 1.34 5.13
C PHE A 92 3.15 1.59 4.48
N LEU A 93 4.14 0.75 4.75
CA LEU A 93 5.43 0.84 4.08
C LEU A 93 5.28 0.65 2.56
N LEU A 94 4.45 -0.29 2.11
CA LEU A 94 4.22 -0.50 0.68
C LEU A 94 3.72 0.78 -0.02
N PHE A 95 2.78 1.51 0.59
CA PHE A 95 2.30 2.77 0.04
C PHE A 95 3.31 3.91 0.16
N HIS A 96 4.12 3.95 1.22
CA HIS A 96 5.25 4.89 1.31
C HIS A 96 6.26 4.69 0.17
N GLU A 97 6.68 3.45 -0.09
CA GLU A 97 7.60 3.16 -1.20
C GLU A 97 6.97 3.45 -2.58
N ALA A 98 5.64 3.31 -2.70
CA ALA A 98 4.91 3.76 -3.89
C ALA A 98 4.94 5.29 -4.05
N GLY A 99 4.97 6.04 -2.93
CA GLY A 99 5.21 7.48 -2.93
C GLY A 99 6.58 7.85 -3.50
N HIS A 100 7.63 7.09 -3.19
CA HIS A 100 8.95 7.27 -3.82
C HIS A 100 8.92 6.99 -5.33
N CYS A 101 8.04 6.09 -5.81
CA CYS A 101 7.85 5.88 -7.24
C CYS A 101 7.33 7.14 -7.94
N ILE A 102 6.29 7.79 -7.40
CA ILE A 102 5.77 9.07 -7.94
C ILE A 102 6.84 10.16 -7.85
N GLN A 103 7.51 10.26 -6.71
CA GLN A 103 8.57 11.25 -6.52
C GLN A 103 9.69 11.08 -7.56
N TYR A 104 10.12 9.85 -7.84
CA TYR A 104 11.10 9.57 -8.90
C TYR A 104 10.57 9.98 -10.28
N GLU A 105 9.34 9.60 -10.65
CA GLU A 105 8.74 9.95 -11.94
C GLU A 105 8.66 11.47 -12.15
N GLU A 106 8.30 12.24 -11.12
CA GLU A 106 8.26 13.71 -11.16
C GLU A 106 9.66 14.33 -11.30
N TRP A 107 10.66 13.76 -10.64
CA TRP A 107 12.03 14.24 -10.72
C TRP A 107 12.69 13.86 -12.04
N GLU A 108 12.35 12.69 -12.61
CA GLU A 108 12.73 12.30 -13.96
C GLU A 108 12.16 13.24 -15.01
N ARG A 109 10.86 13.54 -14.92
CA ARG A 109 10.17 14.51 -15.80
C ARG A 109 10.79 15.90 -15.77
N THR A 110 11.46 16.26 -14.69
CA THR A 110 12.13 17.56 -14.49
C THR A 110 13.66 17.50 -14.60
N GLU A 111 14.23 16.38 -15.06
CA GLU A 111 15.67 16.15 -15.24
C GLU A 111 16.50 16.24 -13.94
N ARG A 112 15.89 15.92 -12.80
CA ARG A 112 16.46 16.01 -11.45
C ARG A 112 16.78 14.65 -10.82
N THR A 113 16.87 13.57 -11.58
CA THR A 113 17.12 12.21 -11.04
C THR A 113 18.42 12.10 -10.22
N ALA A 114 19.48 12.82 -10.60
CA ALA A 114 20.71 12.87 -9.83
C ALA A 114 20.52 13.44 -8.42
N GLU A 115 19.64 14.42 -8.26
CA GLU A 115 19.28 14.94 -6.94
C GLU A 115 18.48 13.89 -6.17
N PHE A 116 17.52 13.21 -6.81
CA PHE A 116 16.72 12.17 -6.17
C PHE A 116 17.61 11.10 -5.53
N HIS A 117 18.60 10.59 -6.29
CA HIS A 117 19.57 9.62 -5.77
C HIS A 117 20.35 10.15 -4.56
N LYS A 118 20.78 11.41 -4.62
CA LYS A 118 21.46 12.05 -3.49
C LYS A 118 20.57 12.12 -2.23
N HIS A 119 19.27 12.35 -2.39
CA HIS A 119 18.33 12.35 -1.27
C HIS A 119 18.08 10.93 -0.73
N MET A 120 17.95 9.92 -1.58
CA MET A 120 17.84 8.51 -1.14
C MET A 120 19.04 8.04 -0.30
N GLU A 121 20.23 8.64 -0.52
CA GLU A 121 21.45 8.33 0.22
C GLU A 121 21.66 9.19 1.48
N THR A 122 20.84 10.24 1.69
CA THR A 122 21.00 11.15 2.82
C THR A 122 20.33 10.58 4.07
N GLY A 123 21.07 10.50 5.19
CA GLY A 123 20.59 9.77 6.37
C GLY A 123 19.59 10.51 7.27
N THR A 124 19.79 11.81 7.53
CA THR A 124 19.00 12.59 8.51
C THR A 124 18.98 14.10 8.20
N GLY A 125 18.13 14.84 8.92
CA GLY A 125 18.06 16.30 8.89
C GLY A 125 16.84 16.84 8.12
N ALA A 126 16.69 18.17 8.12
CA ALA A 126 15.50 18.84 7.58
C ALA A 126 15.25 18.52 6.08
N ILE A 127 16.32 18.32 5.32
CA ILE A 127 16.25 17.95 3.91
C ILE A 127 15.69 16.53 3.74
N GLN A 128 16.21 15.55 4.51
CA GLN A 128 15.70 14.18 4.47
C GLN A 128 14.27 14.13 4.96
N TYR A 129 13.96 14.82 6.06
CA TYR A 129 12.59 14.90 6.57
C TYR A 129 11.60 15.38 5.50
N ALA A 130 11.94 16.43 4.73
CA ALA A 130 11.07 16.94 3.68
C ALA A 130 10.90 15.94 2.53
N PHE A 131 11.99 15.29 2.11
CA PHE A 131 11.99 14.27 1.06
C PHE A 131 11.11 13.06 1.44
N GLU A 132 11.29 12.54 2.65
CA GLU A 132 10.53 11.42 3.20
C GLU A 132 9.05 11.78 3.40
N LYS A 133 8.78 12.99 3.91
CA LYS A 133 7.41 13.47 4.11
C LYS A 133 6.65 13.53 2.79
N GLU A 134 7.28 14.03 1.73
CA GLU A 134 6.67 14.06 0.40
C GLU A 134 6.29 12.65 -0.06
N ALA A 135 7.16 11.65 0.12
CA ALA A 135 6.84 10.26 -0.21
C ALA A 135 5.67 9.71 0.65
N TRP A 136 5.63 10.01 1.95
CA TRP A 136 4.49 9.65 2.81
C TRP A 136 3.17 10.30 2.36
N ASP A 137 3.19 11.57 1.98
CA ASP A 137 2.02 12.30 1.49
C ASP A 137 1.49 11.68 0.18
N TRP A 138 2.37 11.41 -0.78
CA TRP A 138 1.98 10.70 -2.02
C TRP A 138 1.42 9.31 -1.73
N GLY A 139 2.09 8.54 -0.87
CA GLY A 139 1.62 7.21 -0.47
C GLY A 139 0.23 7.25 0.20
N ARG A 140 -0.07 8.31 0.96
CA ARG A 140 -1.37 8.52 1.62
C ARG A 140 -2.50 8.66 0.60
N ASP A 141 -2.27 9.44 -0.45
CA ASP A 141 -3.27 9.67 -1.49
C ASP A 141 -3.55 8.37 -2.27
N ILE A 142 -2.49 7.60 -2.60
CA ILE A 142 -2.64 6.29 -3.25
C ILE A 142 -3.37 5.29 -2.33
N LEU A 143 -3.05 5.28 -1.03
CA LEU A 143 -3.73 4.43 -0.05
C LEU A 143 -5.22 4.78 0.03
N LYS A 144 -5.57 6.07 0.05
CA LYS A 144 -6.97 6.51 0.06
C LYS A 144 -7.76 5.95 -1.12
N ASP A 145 -7.17 5.98 -2.33
CA ASP A 145 -7.80 5.43 -3.53
C ASP A 145 -7.96 3.91 -3.45
N PHE A 146 -6.94 3.21 -2.94
CA PHE A 146 -7.03 1.76 -2.68
C PHE A 146 -8.14 1.42 -1.69
N LEU A 147 -8.22 2.12 -0.55
CA LEU A 147 -9.23 1.86 0.47
C LEU A 147 -10.64 2.10 -0.06
N ALA A 148 -10.85 3.16 -0.85
CA ALA A 148 -12.12 3.44 -1.49
C ALA A 148 -12.52 2.34 -2.48
N ARG A 149 -11.58 1.84 -3.28
CA ARG A 149 -11.81 0.76 -4.25
C ARG A 149 -12.16 -0.56 -3.58
N GLU A 150 -11.48 -0.89 -2.49
CA GLU A 150 -11.66 -2.14 -1.76
C GLU A 150 -12.80 -2.07 -0.73
N ASN A 151 -13.47 -0.91 -0.60
CA ASN A 151 -14.50 -0.64 0.40
C ASN A 151 -14.00 -0.98 1.83
N LEU A 152 -12.76 -0.59 2.11
CA LEU A 152 -12.10 -0.75 3.39
C LEU A 152 -12.31 0.48 4.28
N ASP A 153 -12.12 0.29 5.58
CA ASP A 153 -12.35 1.31 6.60
C ASP A 153 -11.43 2.53 6.41
N GLY A 154 -12.01 3.73 6.58
CA GLY A 154 -11.31 5.01 6.55
C GLY A 154 -10.34 5.20 7.72
N ASP A 155 -10.57 4.50 8.85
CA ASP A 155 -9.69 4.56 10.04
C ASP A 155 -8.25 4.10 9.72
N LEU A 156 -8.04 3.36 8.63
CA LEU A 156 -6.70 2.98 8.17
C LEU A 156 -5.86 4.19 7.73
N LEU A 157 -6.49 5.27 7.25
CA LEU A 157 -5.76 6.50 6.93
C LEU A 157 -5.23 7.19 8.18
N GLU A 158 -6.00 7.22 9.27
CA GLU A 158 -5.53 7.80 10.53
C GLU A 158 -4.37 6.99 11.14
N LYS A 159 -4.43 5.66 11.01
CA LYS A 159 -3.33 4.77 11.42
C LYS A 159 -2.09 4.96 10.55
N TYR A 160 -2.27 5.15 9.24
CA TYR A 160 -1.20 5.49 8.32
C TYR A 160 -0.55 6.83 8.70
N ASP A 161 -1.36 7.86 8.95
CA ASP A 161 -0.89 9.20 9.35
C ASP A 161 -0.12 9.15 10.67
N THR A 162 -0.59 8.34 11.63
CA THR A 162 0.12 8.10 12.91
C THR A 162 1.46 7.40 12.68
N TYR A 163 1.48 6.32 11.89
CA TYR A 163 2.70 5.56 11.59
C TYR A 163 3.72 6.40 10.82
N SER A 164 3.26 7.18 9.84
CA SER A 164 4.07 8.14 9.09
C SER A 164 4.74 9.16 10.03
N ALA A 165 3.99 9.73 10.98
CA ALA A 165 4.53 10.68 11.95
C ALA A 165 5.61 10.05 12.86
N GLU A 166 5.42 8.80 13.28
CA GLU A 166 6.42 8.04 14.05
C GLU A 166 7.70 7.80 13.24
N CYS A 167 7.58 7.39 11.98
CA CYS A 167 8.73 7.21 11.07
C CYS A 167 9.44 8.55 10.80
N LEU A 168 8.70 9.62 10.51
CA LEU A 168 9.28 10.93 10.23
C LEU A 168 10.02 11.53 11.42
N ALA A 169 9.65 11.16 12.65
CA ALA A 169 10.33 11.58 13.86
C ALA A 169 11.78 11.05 13.95
N SER A 170 12.14 9.95 13.27
CA SER A 170 13.52 9.42 13.29
C SER A 170 14.51 10.22 12.44
N TYR A 171 14.04 11.15 11.61
CA TYR A 171 14.88 12.01 10.77
C TYR A 171 15.19 13.37 11.40
N ARG A 172 14.60 13.66 12.57
CA ARG A 172 14.76 14.93 13.31
C ARG A 172 15.99 14.94 14.21
#